data_AF-A0A7Y0CI58-F1
#
_entry.id   AF-A0A7Y0CI58-F1
#
_cell.length_a   1.000
_cell.length_b   1.000
_cell.length_c   1.000
_cell.angle_alpha   90.00
_cell.angle_beta   90.00
_cell.angle_gamma   90.00
#
_symmetry.space_group_name_H-M   'P 1'
#
loop_
_entity.id
_entity.type
_entity.pdbx_description
1 polymer ?
#
loop_
_entity_poly.entity_id
_entity_poly.type
_entity_poly.pdbx_seq_one_letter_code
_entity_poly.pdbx_strand_id
1 'polypeptide(L)'
;MPNDEILAREAAEMAGIAVDTFYSYVNHRDAVTGEPMPTAPAAVRQVGRIKFWNRAEVEQWIATRPGRGGLVPGRVRRPRGSRVAPPKDEG
;
A
#
# COMPACT_ATOMS: atom_id res chain seq x y z
N MET A 1 -5.50 4.94 27.82
CA MET A 1 -4.94 6.15 27.20
C MET A 1 -5.95 6.61 26.16
N PRO A 2 -6.27 7.92 26.08
CA PRO A 2 -7.24 8.41 25.10
C PRO A 2 -6.75 8.03 23.70
N ASN A 3 -7.65 7.56 22.86
CA ASN A 3 -7.33 7.09 21.52
C ASN A 3 -6.71 8.24 20.71
N ASP A 4 -5.39 8.23 20.50
CA ASP A 4 -4.70 9.11 19.55
C ASP A 4 -5.13 8.72 18.14
N GLU A 5 -6.33 9.15 17.78
CA GLU A 5 -6.91 8.99 16.46
C GLU A 5 -6.27 9.99 15.51
N ILE A 6 -5.64 9.49 14.47
CA ILE A 6 -4.98 10.31 13.44
C ILE A 6 -5.63 10.12 12.08
N LEU A 7 -5.54 11.14 11.24
CA LEU A 7 -6.02 11.10 9.86
C LEU A 7 -5.03 10.36 8.94
N ALA A 8 -5.52 9.94 7.76
CA ALA A 8 -4.68 9.34 6.72
C ALA A 8 -3.47 10.21 6.36
N ARG A 9 -3.63 11.54 6.39
CA ARG A 9 -2.56 12.50 6.11
C ARG A 9 -1.43 12.40 7.14
N GLU A 10 -1.78 12.41 8.41
CA GLU A 10 -0.80 12.31 9.52
C GLU A 10 -0.13 10.93 9.52
N ALA A 11 -0.90 9.86 9.32
CA ALA A 11 -0.36 8.51 9.21
C ALA A 11 0.64 8.37 8.04
N ALA A 12 0.32 8.96 6.88
CA ALA A 12 1.20 8.97 5.72
C ALA A 12 2.48 9.80 5.96
N GLU A 13 2.36 10.93 6.66
CA GLU A 13 3.48 11.79 7.05
C GLU A 13 4.43 11.08 8.02
N MET A 14 3.89 10.41 9.06
CA MET A 14 4.67 9.55 9.96
C MET A 14 5.39 8.43 9.21
N ALA A 15 4.74 7.87 8.20
CA ALA A 15 5.28 6.81 7.37
C ALA A 15 6.25 7.32 6.28
N GLY A 16 6.37 8.64 6.06
CA GLY A 16 7.19 9.23 5.00
C GLY A 16 6.75 8.83 3.58
N ILE A 17 5.45 8.66 3.35
CA ILE A 17 4.85 8.27 2.06
C ILE A 17 3.72 9.22 1.66
N ALA A 18 3.25 9.12 0.42
CA ALA A 18 2.08 9.86 -0.02
C ALA A 18 0.78 9.28 0.57
N VAL A 19 -0.25 10.13 0.72
CA VAL A 19 -1.55 9.74 1.31
C VAL A 19 -2.27 8.70 0.46
N ASP A 20 -2.20 8.79 -0.87
CA ASP A 20 -2.72 7.76 -1.80
C ASP A 20 -2.02 6.41 -1.60
N THR A 21 -0.72 6.43 -1.34
CA THR A 21 0.08 5.24 -1.12
C THR A 21 -0.30 4.61 0.22
N PHE A 22 -0.54 5.42 1.25
CA PHE A 22 -1.10 4.94 2.51
C PHE A 22 -2.46 4.28 2.29
N TYR A 23 -3.38 4.91 1.55
CA TYR A 23 -4.67 4.30 1.19
C TYR A 23 -4.51 3.02 0.38
N SER A 24 -3.52 2.94 -0.50
CA SER A 24 -3.21 1.74 -1.25
C SER A 24 -2.82 0.61 -0.32
N TYR A 25 -1.99 0.85 0.71
CA TYR A 25 -1.60 -0.16 1.68
C TYR A 25 -2.78 -0.63 2.53
N VAL A 26 -3.53 0.28 3.13
CA VAL A 26 -4.62 -0.09 4.07
C VAL A 26 -5.88 -0.62 3.38
N ASN A 27 -6.05 -0.37 2.09
CA ASN A 27 -7.12 -1.00 1.30
C ASN A 27 -6.61 -2.18 0.46
N HIS A 28 -5.30 -2.49 0.45
CA HIS A 28 -4.80 -3.63 -0.32
C HIS A 28 -5.28 -4.92 0.34
N ARG A 29 -5.89 -5.78 -0.48
CA ARG A 29 -6.06 -7.20 -0.19
C ARG A 29 -5.01 -7.99 -0.94
N ASP A 30 -4.48 -9.04 -0.34
CA ASP A 30 -3.60 -9.96 -1.03
C ASP A 30 -4.28 -10.44 -2.33
N ALA A 31 -3.59 -10.30 -3.46
CA ALA A 31 -4.18 -10.60 -4.77
C ALA A 31 -4.40 -12.10 -5.00
N VAL A 32 -3.72 -12.95 -4.22
CA VAL A 32 -3.77 -14.41 -4.31
C VAL A 32 -4.83 -14.95 -3.36
N THR A 33 -4.90 -14.45 -2.13
CA THR A 33 -5.81 -14.96 -1.10
C THR A 33 -7.06 -14.12 -0.90
N GLY A 34 -7.10 -12.88 -1.37
CA GLY A 34 -8.21 -11.95 -1.14
C GLY A 34 -8.32 -11.43 0.30
N GLU A 35 -7.42 -11.89 1.17
CA GLU A 35 -7.36 -11.53 2.58
C GLU A 35 -6.79 -10.12 2.76
N PRO A 36 -7.19 -9.38 3.81
CA PRO A 36 -6.53 -8.13 4.17
C PRO A 36 -5.04 -8.37 4.35
N MET A 37 -4.19 -7.47 3.83
CA MET A 37 -2.76 -7.58 4.12
C MET A 37 -2.57 -7.59 5.66
N PRO A 38 -1.98 -8.65 6.25
CA PRO A 38 -2.04 -8.90 7.70
C PRO A 38 -1.25 -7.92 8.56
N THR A 39 -0.71 -6.86 7.96
CA THR A 39 0.13 -5.86 8.65
C THR A 39 -0.45 -4.45 8.60
N ALA A 40 -1.41 -4.14 7.73
CA ALA A 40 -1.89 -2.76 7.60
C ALA A 40 -2.89 -2.38 8.71
N PRO A 41 -2.80 -1.16 9.28
CA PRO A 41 -3.66 -0.73 10.38
C PRO A 41 -5.10 -0.53 9.90
N ALA A 42 -6.06 -1.02 10.68
CA ALA A 42 -7.48 -0.84 10.42
C ALA A 42 -7.96 0.57 10.84
N ALA A 43 -8.96 1.09 10.15
CA ALA A 43 -9.61 2.33 10.60
C ALA A 43 -10.45 2.03 11.84
N VAL A 44 -10.17 2.73 12.95
CA VAL A 44 -10.89 2.58 14.22
C VAL A 44 -12.19 3.37 14.25
N ARG A 45 -12.30 4.42 13.43
CA ARG A 45 -13.50 5.25 13.32
C ARG A 45 -13.68 5.80 11.92
N GLN A 46 -14.92 6.01 11.51
CA GLN A 46 -15.27 6.70 10.26
C GLN A 46 -16.39 7.71 10.52
N VAL A 47 -16.19 8.96 10.05
CA VAL A 47 -17.19 10.03 10.09
C VAL A 47 -17.42 10.51 8.66
N GLY A 48 -18.57 10.13 8.09
CA GLY A 48 -18.85 10.34 6.67
C GLY A 48 -17.84 9.61 5.78
N ARG A 49 -17.04 10.36 5.02
CA ARG A 49 -15.96 9.82 4.17
C ARG A 49 -14.58 9.85 4.83
N ILE A 50 -14.46 10.44 6.02
CA ILE A 50 -13.20 10.60 6.74
C ILE A 50 -13.00 9.39 7.63
N LYS A 51 -11.85 8.72 7.48
CA LYS A 51 -11.43 7.58 8.31
C LYS A 51 -10.36 8.04 9.29
N PHE A 52 -10.34 7.42 10.46
CA PHE A 52 -9.40 7.66 11.53
C PHE A 52 -8.71 6.34 11.91
N TRP A 53 -7.41 6.43 12.19
CA TRP A 53 -6.58 5.29 12.58
C TRP A 53 -6.00 5.51 13.97
N ASN A 54 -5.75 4.42 14.68
CA ASN A 54 -5.01 4.50 15.93
C ASN A 54 -3.53 4.77 15.63
N ARG A 55 -2.97 5.83 16.22
CA ARG A 55 -1.56 6.20 16.06
C ARG A 55 -0.60 5.05 16.39
N ALA A 56 -0.81 4.36 17.51
CA ALA A 56 0.09 3.30 17.95
C ALA A 56 0.09 2.10 16.99
N GLU A 57 -1.05 1.77 16.39
CA GLU A 57 -1.13 0.73 15.35
C GLU A 57 -0.40 1.15 14.07
N VAL A 58 -0.52 2.43 13.69
CA VAL A 58 0.21 2.99 12.55
C VAL A 58 1.71 2.96 12.79
N GLU A 59 2.19 3.29 13.99
CA GLU A 59 3.62 3.22 14.35
C GLU A 59 4.16 1.79 14.27
N GLN A 60 3.42 0.82 14.83
CA GLN A 60 3.80 -0.59 14.75
C GLN A 60 3.83 -1.10 13.31
N TRP A 61 2.86 -0.70 12.49
CA TRP A 61 2.86 -1.01 11.07
C TRP A 61 4.07 -0.40 10.35
N ILE A 62 4.40 0.88 10.60
CA ILE A 62 5.57 1.53 9.98
C ILE A 62 6.87 0.77 10.30
N ALA A 63 7.00 0.25 11.53
CA ALA A 63 8.15 -0.53 11.95
C ALA A 63 8.26 -1.89 11.24
N THR A 64 7.12 -2.48 10.87
CA THR A 64 7.03 -3.84 10.31
C THR A 64 6.70 -3.88 8.82
N ARG A 65 6.46 -2.71 8.19
CA ARG A 65 5.96 -2.64 6.82
C ARG A 65 6.94 -3.28 5.83
N PRO A 66 6.46 -4.19 4.95
CA PRO A 66 7.26 -4.71 3.86
C PRO A 66 7.47 -3.57 2.84
N GLY A 67 8.72 -3.15 2.64
CA GLY A 67 9.08 -2.11 1.66
C GLY A 67 9.66 -0.81 2.23
N ARG A 68 10.27 -0.83 3.42
CA ARG A 68 11.22 0.22 3.83
C ARG A 68 12.30 0.28 2.75
N GLY A 69 12.21 1.24 1.84
CA GLY A 69 12.84 1.22 0.52
C GLY A 69 14.30 0.79 0.52
N GLY A 70 14.55 -0.50 0.27
CA GLY A 70 15.69 -0.91 -0.51
C GLY A 70 15.29 -0.76 -1.97
N LEU A 71 16.16 -0.16 -2.79
CA LEU A 71 16.11 -0.32 -4.24
C LEU A 71 15.59 -1.72 -4.59
N VAL A 72 14.60 -1.82 -5.46
CA VAL A 72 14.49 -3.02 -6.29
C VAL A 72 15.46 -2.82 -7.46
N PRO A 73 16.69 -3.38 -7.46
CA PRO A 73 17.45 -3.55 -8.69
C PRO A 73 16.71 -4.62 -9.51
N GLY A 74 15.64 -4.24 -10.21
CA GLY A 74 14.86 -5.24 -10.95
C GLY A 74 13.46 -4.85 -11.36
N ARG A 75 12.91 -3.69 -10.97
CA ARG A 75 11.75 -3.15 -11.71
C ARG A 75 12.25 -2.59 -13.03
N VAL A 76 12.59 -3.50 -13.94
CA VAL A 76 12.62 -3.23 -15.38
C VAL A 76 11.25 -2.61 -15.66
N ARG A 77 11.23 -1.29 -15.87
CA ARG A 77 10.13 -0.63 -16.56
C ARG A 77 10.00 -1.39 -17.88
N ARG A 78 9.07 -2.35 -17.98
CA ARG A 78 8.75 -2.93 -19.28
C ARG A 78 8.30 -1.75 -20.14
N PRO A 79 8.97 -1.46 -21.27
CA PRO A 79 8.45 -0.48 -22.20
C PRO A 79 7.07 -0.97 -22.64
N ARG A 80 6.06 -0.12 -22.42
CA ARG A 80 4.69 -0.31 -22.89
C ARG A 80 4.74 -0.26 -24.42
N GLY A 81 4.94 -1.41 -25.09
CA GLY A 81 5.03 -1.39 -26.56
C GLY A 81 5.41 -2.66 -27.33
N SER A 82 5.74 -3.80 -26.73
CA SER A 82 6.05 -4.99 -27.54
C SER A 82 4.79 -5.71 -27.99
N ARG A 83 4.20 -5.24 -29.09
CA ARG A 83 3.31 -6.01 -29.96
C ARG A 83 4.14 -7.16 -30.54
N VAL A 84 4.16 -8.30 -29.85
CA VAL A 84 4.74 -9.54 -30.39
C VAL A 84 3.85 -9.94 -31.58
N ALA A 85 4.38 -9.79 -32.79
CA ALA A 85 3.75 -10.36 -33.98
C ALA A 85 3.80 -11.89 -33.89
N PRO A 86 2.74 -12.61 -34.28
CA PRO A 86 2.78 -14.07 -34.34
C PRO A 86 3.79 -14.52 -35.43
N PRO A 87 4.47 -15.67 -35.22
CA PRO A 87 5.40 -16.19 -36.21
C PRO A 87 4.67 -16.53 -37.51
N LYS A 88 5.26 -16.14 -38.64
CA LYS A 88 4.81 -16.61 -39.96
C LYS A 88 5.25 -18.07 -40.11
N ASP A 89 4.26 -18.91 -40.35
CA ASP A 89 4.38 -20.26 -40.89
C ASP A 89 5.12 -20.17 -42.24
N GLU A 90 6.24 -20.88 -42.38
CA GLU A 90 6.93 -21.06 -43.66
C GLU A 90 6.85 -22.55 -44.02
N GLY A 91 6.37 -22.83 -45.23
CA GLY A 91 5.98 -24.16 -45.72
C GLY A 91 7.09 -24.95 -46.40
#